data_AF-A0A6I5RDU0-F1
#
_entry.id   AF-A0A6I5RDU0-F1
#
_cell.length_a   1.000
_cell.length_b   1.000
_cell.length_c   1.000
_cell.angle_alpha   90.00
_cell.angle_beta   90.00
_cell.angle_gamma   90.00
#
_symmetry.space_group_name_H-M   'P 1'
#
loop_
_entity.id
_entity.type
_entity.pdbx_description
1 polymer ?
#
loop_
_entity_poly.entity_id
_entity_poly.type
_entity_poly.pdbx_seq_one_letter_code
_entity_poly.pdbx_strand_id
1 'polypeptide(L)'
;MNLITKRLLFWSPRVLCILFALFLGLFALDVFNEGYGFGETILALLIHLIPTYLVIIALAVAWRWEWAGSILFIALAVFYLASSGGGSWVIFGPLFLLAILFLLNWIYRAQLKM
;
A
#
# COMPACT_ATOMS: atom_id res chain seq x y z
N MET A 1 15.98 7.46 -20.93
CA MET A 1 16.24 7.42 -19.48
C MET A 1 17.59 6.78 -19.23
N ASN A 2 18.41 7.33 -18.34
CA ASN A 2 19.63 6.65 -17.89
C ASN A 2 19.27 5.43 -17.00
N LEU A 3 20.25 4.55 -16.76
CA LEU A 3 20.07 3.31 -15.98
C LEU A 3 19.53 3.57 -14.57
N ILE A 4 19.98 4.65 -13.92
CA ILE A 4 19.60 5.03 -12.56
C ILE A 4 18.10 5.36 -12.53
N THR A 5 17.62 6.22 -13.44
CA THR A 5 16.20 6.59 -13.50
C THR A 5 15.32 5.38 -13.76
N LYS A 6 15.73 4.45 -14.63
CA LYS A 6 14.98 3.21 -14.88
C LYS A 6 14.86 2.37 -13.60
N ARG A 7 15.98 2.16 -12.90
CA ARG A 7 16.01 1.38 -11.66
C ARG A 7 15.16 2.02 -10.57
N LEU A 8 15.24 3.34 -10.41
CA LEU A 8 14.45 4.08 -9.45
C LEU A 8 12.95 3.98 -9.75
N LEU A 9 12.52 4.22 -10.99
CA LEU A 9 11.11 4.15 -11.36
C LEU A 9 10.52 2.75 -11.20
N PHE A 10 11.34 1.71 -11.43
CA PHE A 10 10.92 0.33 -11.22
C PHE A 10 10.77 -0.01 -9.73
N TRP A 11 11.79 0.30 -8.90
CA TRP A 11 11.84 -0.15 -7.51
C TRP A 11 11.11 0.77 -6.52
N SER A 12 11.01 2.07 -6.79
CA SER A 12 10.41 3.03 -5.86
C SER A 12 8.97 2.68 -5.46
N PRO A 13 8.01 2.34 -6.36
CA PRO A 13 6.67 1.94 -5.94
C PRO A 13 6.66 0.71 -5.03
N ARG A 14 7.57 -0.27 -5.23
CA ARG A 14 7.59 -1.49 -4.41
C ARG A 14 8.13 -1.22 -3.02
N VAL A 15 9.28 -0.54 -2.94
CA VAL A 15 9.91 -0.20 -1.66
C VAL A 15 8.98 0.70 -0.84
N LEU A 16 8.42 1.74 -1.45
CA LEU A 16 7.47 2.62 -0.76
C LEU A 16 6.21 1.87 -0.31
N CYS A 17 5.71 0.93 -1.11
CA CYS A 17 4.55 0.13 -0.71
C CYS A 17 4.85 -0.79 0.47
N ILE A 18 6.04 -1.40 0.52
CA ILE A 18 6.47 -2.22 1.67
C ILE A 18 6.57 -1.36 2.92
N LEU A 19 7.22 -0.19 2.82
CA LEU A 19 7.33 0.76 3.93
C LEU A 19 5.94 1.23 4.41
N PHE A 20 5.04 1.49 3.48
CA PHE A 20 3.67 1.91 3.81
C PHE A 20 2.87 0.79 4.48
N ALA A 21 3.00 -0.46 4.03
CA ALA A 21 2.39 -1.61 4.70
C ALA A 21 2.91 -1.78 6.15
N LEU A 22 4.23 -1.64 6.35
CA LEU A 22 4.83 -1.67 7.69
C LEU A 22 4.30 -0.53 8.56
N PHE A 23 4.21 0.69 8.01
CA PHE A 23 3.66 1.85 8.69
C PHE A 23 2.20 1.63 9.11
N LEU A 24 1.34 1.12 8.22
CA LEU A 24 -0.04 0.77 8.56
C LEU A 24 -0.12 -0.32 9.63
N GLY A 25 0.80 -1.30 9.58
CA GLY A 25 0.89 -2.37 10.57
C GLY A 25 1.16 -1.88 11.99
N LEU A 26 1.83 -0.73 12.16
CA LEU A 26 2.08 -0.15 13.48
C LEU A 26 0.78 0.29 14.18
N PHE A 27 -0.24 0.71 13.43
CA PHE A 27 -1.52 1.09 14.03
C PHE A 27 -2.21 -0.10 14.68
N ALA A 28 -2.03 -1.32 14.17
CA ALA A 28 -2.65 -2.52 14.74
C ALA A 28 -2.05 -2.95 16.09
N LEU A 29 -0.95 -2.33 16.54
CA LEU A 29 -0.31 -2.64 17.81
C LEU A 29 -1.05 -1.99 19.00
N ASP A 30 -1.98 -1.08 18.76
CA ASP A 30 -2.81 -0.46 19.81
C ASP A 30 -3.66 -1.49 20.58
N VAL A 31 -4.05 -2.58 19.92
CA VAL A 31 -4.80 -3.71 20.49
C VAL A 31 -4.16 -4.34 21.74
N PHE A 32 -2.84 -4.22 21.91
CA PHE A 32 -2.14 -4.74 23.09
C PHE A 32 -2.40 -3.89 24.35
N ASN A 33 -2.94 -2.68 24.21
CA ASN A 33 -3.29 -1.80 25.33
C ASN A 33 -4.76 -1.94 25.78
N GLU A 34 -5.57 -2.72 25.07
CA GLU A 34 -7.02 -2.83 25.32
C GLU A 34 -7.40 -3.81 26.43
N GLY A 35 -6.44 -4.54 27.01
CA GLY A 35 -6.68 -5.44 28.15
C GLY A 35 -7.40 -6.75 27.83
N TYR A 36 -7.46 -7.14 26.55
CA TYR A 36 -8.05 -8.41 26.10
C TYR A 36 -7.32 -9.65 26.61
N GLY A 37 -8.03 -10.79 26.69
CA GLY A 37 -7.40 -12.09 26.90
C GLY A 37 -6.57 -12.54 25.70
N PHE A 38 -5.63 -13.48 25.88
CA PHE A 38 -4.66 -13.86 24.84
C PHE A 38 -5.29 -14.20 23.46
N GLY A 39 -6.34 -15.02 23.44
CA GLY A 39 -7.02 -15.39 22.19
C GLY A 39 -7.77 -14.23 21.54
N GLU A 40 -8.38 -13.37 22.35
CA GLU A 40 -9.08 -12.17 21.89
C GLU A 40 -8.08 -11.16 21.30
N THR A 41 -6.92 -10.96 21.94
CA THR A 41 -5.84 -10.11 21.41
C THR A 41 -5.37 -10.58 20.03
N ILE A 42 -5.19 -11.89 19.83
CA ILE A 42 -4.78 -12.44 18.53
C ILE A 42 -5.84 -12.15 17.47
N LEU A 43 -7.11 -12.42 17.77
CA LEU A 43 -8.20 -12.17 16.82
C LEU A 43 -8.31 -10.69 16.48
N ALA A 44 -8.28 -9.83 17.50
CA ALA A 44 -8.36 -8.38 17.33
C ALA A 44 -7.15 -7.85 16.53
N LEU A 45 -5.94 -8.35 16.75
CA LEU A 45 -4.75 -8.01 15.96
C LEU A 45 -4.92 -8.39 14.48
N LEU A 46 -5.42 -9.59 14.19
CA LEU A 46 -5.67 -10.03 12.81
C LEU A 46 -6.70 -9.15 12.09
N ILE A 47 -7.72 -8.67 12.82
CA ILE A 47 -8.72 -7.74 12.28
C ILE A 47 -8.10 -6.35 12.06
N HIS A 48 -7.31 -5.83 13.00
CA HIS A 48 -6.67 -4.51 12.85
C HIS A 48 -5.60 -4.50 11.74
N LEU A 49 -5.05 -5.67 11.37
CA LEU A 49 -4.14 -5.81 10.24
C LEU A 49 -4.82 -5.85 8.86
N ILE A 50 -6.16 -5.88 8.78
CA ILE A 50 -6.89 -5.88 7.49
C ILE A 50 -6.42 -4.77 6.53
N PRO A 51 -6.29 -3.49 6.95
CA PRO A 51 -5.80 -2.43 6.06
C PRO A 51 -4.40 -2.73 5.50
N THR A 52 -3.51 -3.31 6.32
CA THR A 52 -2.17 -3.72 5.92
C THR A 52 -2.20 -4.87 4.91
N TYR A 53 -3.06 -5.87 5.14
CA TYR A 53 -3.21 -6.99 4.21
C TYR A 53 -3.74 -6.56 2.84
N LEU A 54 -4.67 -5.60 2.78
CA LEU A 54 -5.15 -5.03 1.52
C LEU A 54 -4.01 -4.42 0.70
N VAL A 55 -3.11 -3.66 1.34
CA VAL A 55 -1.93 -3.08 0.69
C VAL A 55 -0.96 -4.15 0.21
N ILE A 56 -0.69 -5.18 1.03
CA ILE A 56 0.19 -6.30 0.66
C ILE A 56 -0.37 -7.08 -0.54
N ILE A 57 -1.67 -7.37 -0.55
CA ILE A 57 -2.33 -8.05 -1.68
C ILE A 57 -2.25 -7.18 -2.93
N ALA A 58 -2.53 -5.88 -2.82
CA ALA A 58 -2.40 -4.95 -3.94
C ALA A 58 -0.97 -4.93 -4.50
N LEU A 59 0.04 -4.91 -3.63
CA LEU A 59 1.45 -5.01 -4.04
C LEU A 59 1.77 -6.33 -4.76
N ALA A 60 1.29 -7.46 -4.24
CA ALA A 60 1.51 -8.77 -4.83
C ALA A 60 0.94 -8.85 -6.26
N VAL A 61 -0.28 -8.34 -6.46
CA VAL A 61 -0.90 -8.22 -7.79
C VAL A 61 -0.10 -7.26 -8.68
N ALA A 62 0.27 -6.09 -8.13
CA ALA A 62 1.00 -5.06 -8.85
C ALA A 62 2.41 -5.51 -9.29
N TRP A 63 2.99 -6.51 -8.61
CA TRP A 63 4.29 -7.08 -8.93
C TRP A 63 4.34 -7.68 -10.34
N ARG A 64 3.24 -8.32 -10.77
CA ARG A 64 3.10 -8.89 -12.11
C ARG A 64 2.37 -7.95 -13.07
N TRP A 65 1.40 -7.19 -12.57
CA TRP A 65 0.52 -6.32 -13.35
C TRP A 65 0.45 -4.90 -12.76
N GLU A 66 1.41 -4.05 -13.12
CA GLU A 66 1.50 -2.69 -12.54
C GLU A 66 0.26 -1.83 -12.81
N TRP A 67 -0.42 -2.01 -13.94
CA TRP A 67 -1.67 -1.31 -14.24
C TRP A 67 -2.77 -1.67 -13.24
N ALA A 68 -2.87 -2.95 -12.87
CA ALA A 68 -3.80 -3.43 -11.87
C ALA A 68 -3.42 -2.85 -10.49
N GLY A 69 -2.12 -2.75 -10.20
CA GLY A 69 -1.62 -2.04 -9.02
C GLY A 69 -2.12 -0.60 -8.95
N SER A 70 -1.98 0.17 -10.03
CA SER A 70 -2.49 1.55 -10.09
C SER A 70 -3.98 1.63 -9.78
N ILE A 71 -4.79 0.72 -10.35
CA ILE A 71 -6.24 0.68 -10.13
C ILE A 71 -6.58 0.28 -8.69
N LEU A 72 -5.87 -0.68 -8.12
CA LEU A 72 -6.10 -1.12 -6.74
C LEU A 72 -5.74 -0.02 -5.74
N PHE A 73 -4.61 0.67 -5.91
CA PHE A 73 -4.22 1.75 -5.01
C PHE A 73 -5.13 2.97 -5.10
N ILE A 74 -5.61 3.35 -6.30
CA ILE A 74 -6.60 4.43 -6.42
C ILE A 74 -7.94 4.01 -5.81
N ALA A 75 -8.36 2.76 -5.99
CA ALA A 75 -9.58 2.23 -5.37
C ALA A 75 -9.49 2.25 -3.84
N LEU A 76 -8.35 1.84 -3.28
CA LEU A 76 -8.10 1.93 -1.83
C LEU A 76 -8.09 3.37 -1.34
N ALA A 77 -7.50 4.31 -2.08
CA ALA A 77 -7.49 5.73 -1.73
C ALA A 77 -8.91 6.32 -1.68
N VAL A 78 -9.74 6.01 -2.68
CA VAL A 78 -11.14 6.46 -2.76
C VAL A 78 -11.98 5.79 -1.68
N PHE A 79 -11.82 4.48 -1.48
CA PHE A 79 -12.51 3.74 -0.43
C PHE A 79 -12.21 4.33 0.95
N TYR A 80 -10.93 4.59 1.25
CA TYR A 80 -10.51 5.22 2.50
C TYR A 80 -11.15 6.59 2.68
N LEU A 81 -11.12 7.45 1.66
CA LEU A 81 -11.68 8.80 1.74
C LEU A 81 -13.19 8.79 2.00
N ALA A 82 -13.91 7.88 1.34
CA ALA A 82 -15.35 7.70 1.49
C ALA A 82 -15.71 7.11 2.87
N SER A 83 -14.95 6.14 3.37
CA SER A 83 -15.23 5.46 4.64
C SER A 83 -14.85 6.30 5.87
N SER A 84 -13.91 7.22 5.72
CA SER A 84 -13.39 8.05 6.83
C SER A 84 -13.98 9.46 6.89
N GLY A 85 -14.91 9.82 5.98
CA GLY A 85 -15.57 11.12 5.98
C GLY A 85 -14.64 12.30 5.68
N GLY A 86 -13.62 12.11 4.84
CA GLY A 86 -12.65 13.16 4.47
C GLY A 86 -11.20 12.83 4.78
N GLY A 87 -10.95 11.81 5.62
CA GLY A 87 -9.67 11.10 5.75
C GLY A 87 -8.43 11.89 6.15
N SER A 88 -7.45 11.19 6.72
CA SER A 88 -6.12 11.74 6.95
C SER A 88 -5.29 11.68 5.67
N TRP A 89 -4.63 12.78 5.35
CA TRP A 89 -3.64 12.88 4.25
C TRP A 89 -2.47 11.91 4.46
N VAL A 90 -2.22 11.49 5.71
CA VAL A 90 -1.17 10.52 6.07
C VAL A 90 -1.45 9.13 5.49
N ILE A 91 -2.71 8.77 5.26
CA ILE A 91 -3.10 7.49 4.66
C ILE A 91 -3.45 7.67 3.19
N PHE A 92 -4.27 8.68 2.87
CA PHE A 92 -4.68 8.97 1.50
C PHE A 92 -3.49 9.33 0.60
N GLY A 93 -2.57 10.17 1.08
CA GLY A 93 -1.43 10.67 0.31
C GLY A 93 -0.54 9.55 -0.22
N PRO A 94 -0.05 8.62 0.64
CA PRO A 94 0.72 7.47 0.20
C PRO A 94 -0.03 6.56 -0.76
N LEU A 95 -1.33 6.27 -0.54
CA LEU A 95 -2.12 5.45 -1.45
C LEU A 95 -2.21 6.08 -2.85
N PHE A 96 -2.47 7.39 -2.92
CA PHE A 96 -2.54 8.12 -4.19
C PHE A 96 -1.17 8.20 -4.88
N LEU A 97 -0.10 8.46 -4.12
CA LEU A 97 1.28 8.44 -4.63
C LEU A 97 1.64 7.07 -5.23
N LEU A 98 1.32 5.98 -4.53
CA LEU A 98 1.55 4.62 -5.03
C LEU A 98 0.77 4.35 -6.32
N ALA A 99 -0.47 4.81 -6.42
CA ALA A 99 -1.25 4.69 -7.65
C ALA A 99 -0.55 5.36 -8.84
N ILE A 100 -0.08 6.60 -8.66
CA ILE A 100 0.69 7.33 -9.70
C ILE A 100 1.98 6.60 -10.04
N LEU A 101 2.75 6.15 -9.04
CA LEU A 101 4.02 5.47 -9.29
C LEU A 101 3.85 4.14 -10.05
N PHE A 102 2.82 3.36 -9.72
CA PHE A 102 2.50 2.14 -10.46
C PHE A 102 1.98 2.45 -11.87
N LEU A 103 1.22 3.53 -12.06
CA LEU A 103 0.81 4.00 -13.39
C LEU A 103 2.01 4.38 -14.25
N LEU A 104 2.93 5.19 -13.71
CA LEU A 104 4.15 5.59 -14.41
C LEU A 104 5.00 4.36 -14.76
N ASN A 105 5.15 3.43 -13.82
CA ASN A 105 5.88 2.20 -14.07
C ASN A 105 5.26 1.39 -15.23
N TRP A 106 3.92 1.32 -15.29
CA TRP A 106 3.22 0.68 -16.40
C TRP A 106 3.42 1.41 -17.74
N ILE A 107 3.28 2.73 -17.77
CA ILE A 107 3.46 3.56 -18.98
C ILE A 107 4.88 3.37 -19.53
N TYR A 108 5.88 3.37 -18.67
CA TYR A 108 7.28 3.23 -19.05
C TYR A 108 7.76 1.76 -19.09
N ARG A 109 6.86 0.77 -18.93
CA ARG A 109 7.21 -0.66 -18.85
C ARG A 109 8.15 -1.10 -19.97
N ALA A 110 7.89 -0.67 -21.21
CA ALA A 110 8.70 -1.04 -22.36
C ALA A 110 10.16 -0.53 -22.25
N GLN A 111 10.37 0.61 -21.60
CA GLN A 111 11.69 1.21 -21.40
C GLN A 111 12.39 0.67 -20.14
N LEU A 112 11.62 0.09 -19.22
CA LEU A 112 12.07 -0.47 -17.95
C LEU A 112 12.49 -1.94 -18.04
N LYS A 113 12.16 -2.64 -19.14
CA LYS A 113 12.77 -3.93 -19.47
C LYS A 113 14.29 -3.69 -19.61
N MET A 114 15.04 -4.20 -18.64
CA MET A 114 16.51 -4.25 -18.68
C MET A 114 16.95 -5.40 -19.55
#